data_AF-A0A1B6M9A0-F1
#
_entry.id   AF-A0A1B6M9A0-F1
#
_cell.length_a   1.000
_cell.length_b   1.000
_cell.length_c   1.000
_cell.angle_alpha   90.00
_cell.angle_beta   90.00
_cell.angle_gamma   90.00
#
_symmetry.space_group_name_H-M   'P 1'
#
loop_
_entity.id
_entity.type
_entity.pdbx_description
1 polymer ?
#
loop_
_entity_poly.entity_id
_entity_poly.type
_entity_poly.pdbx_seq_one_letter_code
_entity_poly.pdbx_strand_id
1 'polypeptide(L)'
;LCDIEKNFIEMCGKKVCFFGLPTSRTDVEANSEIVRELSYNTNELQDYVREMVPKMTAQQRKVYDTIINKVTNEESTVFFLDAPGGTGKTFLINVLLATVRKEKKIAIAVASSGIAATLLPGGRTAHSMSNCL
;
A
#
# COMPACT_ATOMS: atom_id res chain seq x y z
N LEU A 1 -14.60 6.62 14.10
CA LEU A 1 -13.19 6.89 14.47
C LEU A 1 -12.31 6.23 13.42
N CYS A 2 -11.10 6.75 13.17
CA CYS A 2 -10.08 6.01 12.43
C CYS A 2 -9.18 5.36 13.48
N ASP A 3 -9.39 4.10 13.79
CA ASP A 3 -8.55 3.37 14.75
C ASP A 3 -7.55 2.50 13.98
N ILE A 4 -6.28 2.59 14.38
CA ILE A 4 -5.21 1.74 13.86
C ILE A 4 -4.96 0.65 14.89
N GLU A 5 -5.41 -0.56 14.60
CA GLU A 5 -5.02 -1.72 15.40
C GLU A 5 -3.65 -2.24 14.94
N LYS A 6 -2.70 -2.29 15.87
CA LYS A 6 -1.41 -2.95 15.69
C LYS A 6 -1.57 -4.40 16.15
N ASN A 7 -1.68 -5.32 15.22
CA ASN A 7 -1.57 -6.74 15.53
C ASN A 7 -0.14 -7.20 15.26
N PHE A 8 0.59 -7.55 16.32
CA PHE A 8 1.79 -8.38 16.22
C PHE A 8 1.32 -9.79 15.87
N ILE A 9 1.33 -10.12 14.59
CA ILE A 9 1.33 -11.52 14.20
C ILE A 9 2.79 -11.96 14.28
N GLU A 10 3.16 -12.65 15.36
CA GLU A 10 4.26 -13.60 15.31
C GLU A 10 3.83 -14.67 14.30
N MET A 11 4.07 -14.38 13.02
CA MET A 11 3.64 -15.22 11.93
C MET A 11 4.57 -16.43 11.96
N CYS A 12 4.11 -17.46 12.70
CA CYS A 12 4.65 -18.80 12.81
C CYS A 12 5.58 -19.11 11.63
N GLY A 13 6.84 -19.44 11.91
CA GLY A 13 7.92 -19.74 10.96
C GLY A 13 7.63 -20.86 9.96
N LYS A 14 6.58 -20.69 9.15
CA LYS A 14 6.08 -21.58 8.12
C LYS A 14 5.88 -20.75 6.86
N LYS A 15 6.41 -21.25 5.75
CA LYS A 15 6.34 -20.61 4.44
C LYS A 15 4.89 -20.42 4.01
N VAL A 16 4.70 -19.35 3.23
CA VAL A 16 3.48 -18.77 2.64
C VAL A 16 2.60 -19.78 1.85
N CYS A 17 3.05 -21.02 1.69
CA CYS A 17 2.38 -22.11 0.98
C CYS A 17 1.08 -22.63 1.63
N PHE A 18 0.75 -22.21 2.86
CA PHE A 18 -0.48 -22.67 3.54
C PHE A 18 -1.74 -21.91 3.09
N PHE A 19 -1.62 -20.79 2.36
CA PHE A 19 -2.76 -20.00 1.89
C PHE A 19 -3.28 -20.39 0.49
N GLY A 20 -2.92 -21.58 -0.03
CA GLY A 20 -3.43 -22.06 -1.32
C GLY A 20 -2.89 -21.28 -2.53
N LEU A 21 -1.69 -20.72 -2.42
CA LEU A 21 -1.02 -20.04 -3.53
C LEU A 21 -0.34 -21.08 -4.45
N PRO A 22 -0.61 -21.07 -5.76
CA PRO A 22 0.04 -21.97 -6.70
C PRO A 22 1.53 -21.64 -6.83
N THR A 23 2.39 -22.63 -6.60
CA THR A 23 3.83 -22.52 -6.82
C THR A 23 4.18 -22.84 -8.27
N SER A 24 4.40 -21.81 -9.08
CA SER A 24 5.32 -21.84 -10.24
C SER A 24 5.45 -20.43 -10.82
N ARG A 25 6.41 -19.66 -10.31
CA ARG A 25 6.79 -18.32 -10.79
C ARG A 25 7.41 -18.43 -12.18
N THR A 26 7.11 -17.49 -13.08
CA THR A 26 8.09 -17.08 -14.10
C THR A 26 8.76 -15.81 -13.57
N ASP A 27 10.10 -15.76 -13.56
CA ASP A 27 10.87 -14.61 -13.06
C ASP A 27 10.56 -13.29 -13.79
N VAL A 28 9.87 -13.38 -14.93
CA VAL A 28 9.49 -12.26 -15.81
C VAL A 28 8.40 -11.38 -15.18
N GLU A 29 7.41 -11.96 -14.49
CA GLU A 29 6.27 -11.21 -13.92
C GLU A 29 6.63 -10.48 -12.63
N ALA A 30 7.46 -11.08 -11.78
CA ALA A 30 8.00 -10.40 -10.60
C ALA A 30 8.87 -9.19 -11.00
N ASN A 31 9.58 -9.30 -12.14
CA ASN A 31 10.41 -8.24 -12.67
C ASN A 31 9.56 -7.10 -13.25
N SER A 32 8.45 -7.40 -13.94
CA SER A 32 7.59 -6.38 -14.55
C SER A 32 6.86 -5.51 -13.50
N GLU A 33 6.44 -6.08 -12.37
CA GLU A 33 5.80 -5.32 -11.30
C GLU A 33 6.79 -4.39 -10.58
N ILE A 34 8.02 -4.87 -10.33
CA ILE A 34 9.09 -4.03 -9.76
C ILE A 34 9.43 -2.89 -10.72
N VAL A 35 9.60 -3.17 -12.01
CA VAL A 35 9.86 -2.15 -13.04
C VAL A 35 8.74 -1.12 -13.07
N ARG A 36 7.47 -1.55 -12.99
CA ARG A 36 6.33 -0.61 -12.95
C ARG A 36 6.39 0.29 -11.72
N GLU A 37 6.64 -0.27 -10.55
CA GLU A 37 6.71 0.50 -9.30
C GLU A 37 7.90 1.49 -9.29
N LEU A 38 8.98 1.19 -9.99
CA LEU A 38 10.12 2.10 -10.17
C LEU A 38 9.94 3.10 -11.32
N SER A 39 8.92 2.92 -12.18
CA SER A 39 8.68 3.77 -13.35
C SER A 39 7.89 5.04 -13.06
N TYR A 40 7.33 5.19 -11.85
CA TYR A 40 6.58 6.39 -11.48
C TYR A 40 7.45 7.66 -11.52
N ASN A 41 6.88 8.76 -12.01
CA ASN A 41 7.55 10.06 -12.00
C ASN A 41 7.62 10.61 -10.56
N THR A 42 8.82 10.56 -9.98
CA THR A 42 9.07 11.00 -8.60
C THR A 42 8.79 12.48 -8.37
N ASN A 43 8.95 13.33 -9.39
CA ASN A 43 8.69 14.77 -9.26
C ASN A 43 7.18 15.05 -9.17
N GLU A 44 6.40 14.44 -10.05
CA GLU A 44 4.93 14.55 -10.00
C GLU A 44 4.36 13.99 -8.69
N LEU A 45 4.90 12.86 -8.22
CA LEU A 45 4.51 12.30 -6.93
C LEU A 45 4.92 13.21 -5.76
N GLN A 46 6.08 13.85 -5.84
CA GLN A 46 6.53 14.82 -4.82
C GLN A 46 5.61 16.03 -4.75
N ASP A 47 5.22 16.59 -5.90
CA ASP A 47 4.28 17.71 -5.98
C ASP A 47 2.90 17.31 -5.47
N TYR A 48 2.41 16.13 -5.86
CA TYR A 48 1.16 15.56 -5.35
C TYR A 48 1.17 15.42 -3.82
N VAL A 49 2.23 14.86 -3.24
CA VAL A 49 2.36 14.70 -1.78
C VAL A 49 2.41 16.07 -1.10
N ARG A 50 3.14 17.04 -1.66
CA ARG A 50 3.23 18.40 -1.14
C ARG A 50 1.88 19.11 -1.12
N GLU A 51 1.04 18.87 -2.12
CA GLU A 51 -0.30 19.44 -2.22
C GLU A 51 -1.31 18.76 -1.27
N MET A 52 -1.23 17.44 -1.14
CA MET A 52 -2.27 16.66 -0.46
C MET A 52 -2.04 16.49 1.04
N VAL A 53 -0.79 16.39 1.52
CA VAL A 53 -0.51 16.25 2.96
C VAL A 53 -1.11 17.40 3.80
N PRO A 54 -1.06 18.68 3.37
CA PRO A 54 -1.72 19.78 4.11
C PRO A 54 -3.25 19.68 4.17
N LYS A 55 -3.90 18.94 3.27
CA LYS A 55 -5.36 18.77 3.22
C LYS A 55 -5.87 17.67 4.16
N MET A 56 -4.97 16.96 4.85
CA MET A 56 -5.35 15.92 5.80
C MET A 56 -6.01 16.51 7.04
N THR A 57 -7.03 15.82 7.54
CA THR A 57 -7.51 16.05 8.91
C THR A 57 -6.43 15.65 9.92
N ALA A 58 -6.51 16.17 11.15
CA ALA A 58 -5.56 15.84 12.21
C ALA A 58 -5.46 14.31 12.46
N GLN A 59 -6.57 13.58 12.33
CA GLN A 59 -6.59 12.13 12.51
C GLN A 59 -5.91 11.40 11.36
N GLN A 60 -6.20 11.77 10.10
CA GLN A 60 -5.51 11.20 8.94
C GLN A 60 -4.01 11.50 8.98
N ARG A 61 -3.63 12.71 9.41
CA ARG A 61 -2.23 13.11 9.56
C ARG A 61 -1.50 12.24 10.59
N LYS A 62 -2.13 11.97 11.74
CA LYS A 62 -1.58 11.06 12.76
C LYS A 62 -1.35 9.65 12.21
N VAL A 63 -2.30 9.12 11.43
CA VAL A 63 -2.16 7.81 10.77
C VAL A 63 -1.02 7.83 9.76
N TYR A 64 -1.00 8.84 8.90
CA TYR A 64 0.03 9.05 7.89
C TYR A 64 1.43 9.07 8.52
N ASP A 65 1.65 9.94 9.50
CA ASP A 65 2.95 10.08 10.16
C ASP A 65 3.39 8.77 10.83
N THR A 66 2.44 8.03 11.44
CA THR A 66 2.72 6.74 12.08
C THR A 66 3.21 5.70 11.07
N ILE A 67 2.52 5.58 9.93
CA ILE A 67 2.87 4.58 8.90
C ILE A 67 4.18 4.97 8.22
N ILE A 68 4.33 6.24 7.80
CA ILE A 68 5.56 6.70 7.15
C ILE A 68 6.77 6.53 8.06
N ASN A 69 6.66 6.82 9.35
CA ASN A 69 7.74 6.58 10.29
C ASN A 69 8.16 5.10 10.33
N LYS A 70 7.21 4.15 10.30
CA LYS A 70 7.55 2.71 10.22
C LYS A 70 8.21 2.32 8.91
N VAL A 71 7.76 2.87 7.79
CA VAL A 71 8.39 2.66 6.48
C VAL A 71 9.80 3.24 6.44
N THR A 72 10.04 4.42 7.01
CA THR A 72 11.36 5.06 7.05
C THR A 72 12.34 4.30 7.93
N ASN A 73 11.88 3.70 9.03
CA ASN A 73 12.70 2.87 9.91
C ASN A 73 12.83 1.41 9.44
N GLU A 74 12.31 1.08 8.25
CA GLU A 74 12.34 -0.28 7.67
C GLU A 74 11.73 -1.35 8.60
N GLU A 75 10.78 -0.96 9.43
CA GLU A 75 10.12 -1.85 10.37
C GLU A 75 9.01 -2.65 9.66
N SER A 76 9.09 -3.98 9.75
CA SER A 76 8.01 -4.85 9.27
C SER A 76 6.81 -4.74 10.21
N THR A 77 5.69 -4.20 9.74
CA THR A 77 4.46 -4.04 10.53
C THR A 77 3.24 -4.15 9.63
N VAL A 78 2.16 -4.71 10.17
CA VAL A 78 0.84 -4.74 9.52
C VAL A 78 -0.09 -3.77 10.24
N PHE A 79 -0.85 -3.00 9.47
CA PHE A 79 -1.82 -2.04 9.98
C PHE A 79 -3.22 -2.35 9.45
N PHE A 80 -4.21 -2.28 10.34
CA PHE A 80 -5.61 -2.23 9.95
C PHE A 80 -6.10 -0.79 10.08
N LEU A 81 -6.67 -0.25 9.00
CA LEU A 81 -7.30 1.06 9.02
C LEU A 81 -8.82 0.86 9.03
N ASP A 82 -9.40 0.84 10.22
CA ASP A 82 -10.86 0.89 10.33
C ASP A 82 -11.32 2.35 10.28
N ALA A 83 -12.29 2.66 9.44
CA ALA A 83 -12.94 3.95 9.47
C ALA A 83 -14.36 3.88 8.91
N PRO A 84 -15.28 4.75 9.36
CA PRO A 84 -16.60 4.89 8.77
C PRO A 84 -16.58 5.25 7.27
N GLY A 85 -17.70 5.01 6.57
CA GLY A 85 -17.89 5.54 5.22
C GLY A 85 -17.70 7.05 5.17
N GLY A 86 -17.14 7.57 4.07
CA GLY A 86 -16.97 9.02 3.88
C GLY A 86 -15.77 9.67 4.58
N THR A 87 -14.95 8.93 5.34
CA THR A 87 -13.79 9.49 6.07
C THR A 87 -12.52 9.66 5.22
N GLY A 88 -12.61 9.53 3.90
CA GLY A 88 -11.47 9.73 3.01
C GLY A 88 -10.36 8.67 3.13
N LYS A 89 -10.69 7.41 3.48
CA LYS A 89 -9.71 6.30 3.52
C LYS A 89 -8.91 6.18 2.21
N THR A 90 -9.60 6.24 1.07
CA THR A 90 -8.96 6.19 -0.25
C THR A 90 -7.97 7.34 -0.46
N PHE A 91 -8.34 8.55 -0.02
CA PHE A 91 -7.44 9.70 -0.07
C PHE A 91 -6.16 9.45 0.74
N LEU A 92 -6.29 8.95 1.97
CA LEU A 92 -5.14 8.63 2.81
C LEU A 92 -4.26 7.54 2.20
N ILE A 93 -4.85 6.46 1.68
CA ILE A 93 -4.11 5.36 1.02
C ILE A 93 -3.36 5.88 -0.21
N ASN A 94 -3.98 6.75 -1.02
CA ASN A 94 -3.34 7.32 -2.22
C ASN A 94 -2.13 8.18 -1.87
N VAL A 95 -2.22 9.00 -0.81
CA VAL A 95 -1.07 9.81 -0.36
C VAL A 95 0.04 8.94 0.23
N LEU A 96 -0.29 7.85 0.94
CA LEU A 96 0.69 6.87 1.43
C LEU A 96 1.44 6.22 0.27
N LEU A 97 0.72 5.70 -0.73
CA LEU A 97 1.32 5.10 -1.94
C LEU A 97 2.25 6.10 -2.65
N ALA A 98 1.80 7.32 -2.87
CA ALA A 98 2.60 8.37 -3.51
C ALA A 98 3.86 8.71 -2.69
N THR A 99 3.75 8.75 -1.35
CA THR A 99 4.87 9.05 -0.46
C THR A 99 5.96 7.98 -0.51
N VAL A 100 5.59 6.71 -0.55
CA VAL A 100 6.55 5.61 -0.66
C VAL A 100 7.17 5.59 -2.07
N ARG A 101 6.35 5.71 -3.12
CA ARG A 101 6.82 5.65 -4.51
C ARG A 101 7.71 6.83 -4.91
N LYS A 102 7.50 8.04 -4.37
CA LYS A 102 8.40 9.19 -4.65
C LYS A 102 9.83 8.94 -4.15
N GLU A 103 10.01 8.09 -3.15
CA GLU A 103 11.31 7.67 -2.62
C GLU A 103 11.92 6.50 -3.42
N LYS A 104 11.31 6.13 -4.57
CA LYS A 104 11.66 4.94 -5.36
C LYS A 104 11.58 3.62 -4.58
N LYS A 105 10.78 3.59 -3.52
CA LYS A 105 10.42 2.36 -2.79
C LYS A 105 9.20 1.72 -3.43
N ILE A 106 9.07 0.40 -3.25
CA ILE A 106 7.99 -0.40 -3.85
C ILE A 106 6.74 -0.30 -2.97
N ALA A 107 5.59 0.09 -3.55
CA ALA A 107 4.32 0.16 -2.84
C ALA A 107 3.19 -0.50 -3.65
N ILE A 108 2.78 -1.70 -3.28
CA ILE A 108 1.80 -2.48 -4.04
C ILE A 108 0.38 -2.18 -3.54
N ALA A 109 -0.49 -1.75 -4.44
CA ALA A 109 -1.89 -1.45 -4.14
C ALA A 109 -2.82 -2.59 -4.61
N VAL A 110 -3.45 -3.28 -3.65
CA VAL A 110 -4.36 -4.40 -3.92
C VAL A 110 -5.73 -4.14 -3.31
N ALA A 111 -6.79 -4.40 -4.06
CA ALA A 111 -8.17 -4.27 -3.62
C ALA A 111 -8.99 -5.51 -3.96
N SER A 112 -10.06 -5.81 -3.21
CA SER A 112 -10.91 -6.99 -3.50
C SER A 112 -11.82 -6.79 -4.73
N SER A 113 -12.23 -5.56 -5.00
CA SER A 113 -13.14 -5.17 -6.10
C SER A 113 -12.40 -4.41 -7.19
N GLY A 114 -12.82 -4.59 -8.45
CA GLY A 114 -12.32 -3.80 -9.58
C GLY A 114 -12.53 -2.30 -9.41
N ILE A 115 -13.68 -1.88 -8.85
CA ILE A 115 -13.99 -0.47 -8.60
C ILE A 115 -13.05 0.11 -7.53
N ALA A 116 -12.71 -0.67 -6.51
CA ALA A 116 -11.77 -0.22 -5.49
C ALA A 116 -10.33 -0.17 -6.06
N ALA A 117 -9.96 -1.11 -6.93
CA ALA A 117 -8.66 -1.13 -7.57
C ALA A 117 -8.45 0.10 -8.48
N THR A 118 -9.46 0.54 -9.22
CA THR A 118 -9.34 1.71 -10.11
C THR A 118 -9.19 3.03 -9.36
N LEU A 119 -9.61 3.10 -8.09
CA LEU A 119 -9.45 4.28 -7.24
C LEU A 119 -8.04 4.42 -6.66
N LEU A 120 -7.22 3.37 -6.74
CA LEU A 120 -5.85 3.35 -6.27
C LEU A 120 -4.89 3.49 -7.46
N PRO A 121 -3.93 4.42 -7.44
CA PRO A 121 -2.91 4.51 -8.48
C PRO A 121 -2.13 3.20 -8.59
N GLY A 122 -2.16 2.58 -9.78
CA GLY A 122 -1.55 1.25 -9.99
C GLY A 122 -2.28 0.10 -9.30
N GLY A 123 -3.51 0.32 -8.82
CA GLY A 123 -4.30 -0.68 -8.13
C GLY A 123 -4.61 -1.90 -8.99
N ARG A 124 -4.68 -3.05 -8.32
CA ARG A 124 -5.02 -4.35 -8.90
C ARG A 124 -6.06 -5.04 -8.04
N THR A 125 -6.85 -5.91 -8.65
CA THR A 125 -7.74 -6.77 -7.86
C THR A 125 -6.91 -7.87 -7.21
N ALA A 126 -7.28 -8.30 -6.01
CA ALA A 126 -6.65 -9.42 -5.33
C ALA A 126 -6.64 -10.66 -6.22
N HIS A 127 -7.73 -10.88 -6.98
CA HIS A 127 -7.82 -11.94 -7.98
C HIS A 127 -6.81 -11.81 -9.14
N SER A 128 -6.52 -10.58 -9.60
CA SER A 128 -5.45 -10.37 -10.59
C SER A 128 -4.05 -10.54 -10.00
N MET A 129 -3.88 -10.24 -8.71
CA MET A 129 -2.61 -10.41 -8.01
C MET A 129 -2.37 -11.86 -7.56
N SER A 130 -3.41 -12.66 -7.31
CA SER A 130 -3.26 -14.06 -6.89
C SER A 130 -2.73 -14.97 -8.00
N ASN A 131 -2.79 -14.53 -9.25
CA ASN A 131 -2.07 -15.16 -10.36
C ASN A 131 -0.63 -14.64 -10.51
N CYS A 132 -0.23 -13.59 -9.76
CA CYS A 132 1.03 -12.85 -9.93
C CYS A 132 1.94 -12.88 -8.69
N LEU A 133 1.42 -13.18 -7.48
CA LEU A 133 2.16 -13.36 -6.22
C LEU A 133 2.36 -14.84 -5.88
#